data_AF-A0A1Y4LFN6-F1
#
_entry.id   AF-A0A1Y4LFN6-F1
#
_cell.length_a   1.000
_cell.length_b   1.000
_cell.length_c   1.000
_cell.angle_alpha   90.00
_cell.angle_beta   90.00
_cell.angle_gamma   90.00
#
_symmetry.space_group_name_H-M   'P 1'
#
loop_
_entity.id
_entity.type
_entity.pdbx_description
1 polymer ?
#
loop_
_entity_poly.entity_id
_entity_poly.type
_entity_poly.pdbx_seq_one_letter_code
_entity_poly.pdbx_strand_id
1 'polypeptide(L)'
;MAKTIKFNLICDEQPIRTIEDLQHNFCIEDVLAYYNNQLLHRWLKVRGYTQELESVSNITSTQPIEIIKNLIQIFNVTGDEAKIEESIYMLQYLQERKELCSLYEQENYNTTHIIEDYQAGYDQLVNKILENPDDVALIKSAIQEIVTNYAWILELNHRSLFYTLQDNSILAIMCLLMNDKCRNYYLPIKKEEDDGTITLDIEKNTDKKTMFRHIQSIIQRTDFSSILGKNLISFSGVTDGYWKDLEPKGKKYMIISIASGDYVRSAGVSGGDLSYADIFEKFVIVDGIDYKSNTETHKLCYMEV
;
A
#
# COMPACT_ATOMS: atom_id res chain seq x y z
N MET A 1 18.47 63.68 14.43
CA MET A 1 17.23 62.97 14.82
C MET A 1 16.37 62.82 13.59
N ALA A 2 16.13 61.59 13.12
CA ALA A 2 15.27 61.35 11.96
C ALA A 2 13.82 61.72 12.29
N LYS A 3 13.13 62.44 11.39
CA LYS A 3 11.72 62.77 11.57
C LYS A 3 10.89 61.48 11.54
N THR A 4 10.20 61.17 12.63
CA THR A 4 9.30 60.02 12.70
C THR A 4 8.15 60.22 11.71
N ILE A 5 8.05 59.37 10.69
CA ILE A 5 7.05 59.50 9.62
C ILE A 5 5.72 58.94 10.09
N LYS A 6 4.70 59.81 10.22
CA LYS A 6 3.32 59.41 10.51
C LYS A 6 2.76 58.57 9.35
N PHE A 7 2.15 57.44 9.68
CA PHE A 7 1.45 56.58 8.73
C PHE A 7 0.04 56.25 9.26
N ASN A 8 -0.77 55.59 8.43
CA ASN A 8 -2.14 55.19 8.77
C ASN A 8 -2.21 53.67 8.86
N LEU A 9 -3.07 53.15 9.74
CA LEU A 9 -3.51 51.76 9.64
C LEU A 9 -4.63 51.68 8.60
N ILE A 10 -4.96 50.47 8.16
CA ILE A 10 -6.12 50.21 7.29
C ILE A 10 -6.95 49.16 8.01
N CYS A 11 -8.21 49.45 8.32
CA CYS A 11 -9.15 48.51 8.89
C CYS A 11 -10.39 48.44 7.99
N ASP A 12 -10.78 47.26 7.53
CA ASP A 12 -11.88 47.07 6.56
C ASP A 12 -11.81 48.06 5.37
N GLU A 13 -10.63 48.15 4.75
CA GLU A 13 -10.31 49.07 3.64
C GLU A 13 -10.36 50.58 4.00
N GLN A 14 -10.66 50.94 5.25
CA GLN A 14 -10.72 52.33 5.72
C GLN A 14 -9.40 52.79 6.37
N PRO A 15 -8.89 53.99 6.00
CA PRO A 15 -7.65 54.51 6.57
C PRO A 15 -7.85 55.11 7.96
N ILE A 16 -7.11 54.56 8.92
CA ILE A 16 -7.16 54.97 10.32
C ILE A 16 -6.07 55.98 10.63
N ARG A 17 -6.48 57.23 10.85
CA ARG A 17 -5.58 58.36 11.15
C ARG A 17 -5.66 58.75 12.62
N THR A 18 -6.78 58.57 13.28
CA THR A 18 -6.94 58.89 14.70
C THR A 18 -7.53 57.72 15.48
N ILE A 19 -7.58 57.85 16.81
CA ILE A 19 -8.26 56.86 17.66
C ILE A 19 -9.76 56.86 17.37
N GLU A 20 -10.34 58.02 17.05
CA GLU A 20 -11.75 58.12 16.66
C GLU A 20 -12.02 57.35 15.36
N ASP A 21 -11.10 57.43 14.38
CA ASP A 21 -11.21 56.61 13.16
C ASP A 21 -11.16 55.11 13.49
N LEU A 22 -10.30 54.71 14.44
CA LEU A 22 -10.13 53.32 14.88
C LEU A 22 -11.40 52.81 15.59
N GLN A 23 -12.03 53.65 16.40
CA GLN A 23 -13.28 53.33 17.09
C GLN A 23 -14.43 53.07 16.11
N HIS A 24 -14.55 53.87 15.05
CA HIS A 24 -15.66 53.76 14.09
C HIS A 24 -15.48 52.62 13.09
N ASN A 25 -14.23 52.23 12.81
CA ASN A 25 -13.89 51.23 11.79
C ASN A 25 -13.12 50.06 12.42
N PHE A 26 -13.46 49.69 13.65
CA PHE A 26 -12.73 48.66 14.39
C PHE A 26 -12.98 47.28 13.78
N CYS A 27 -11.98 46.74 13.08
CA CYS A 27 -11.99 45.37 12.59
C CYS A 27 -11.15 44.48 13.50
N ILE A 28 -11.79 43.46 14.09
CA ILE A 28 -11.15 42.57 15.07
C ILE A 28 -9.94 41.86 14.46
N GLU A 29 -10.07 41.36 13.22
CA GLU A 29 -8.99 40.66 12.52
C GLU A 29 -7.77 41.56 12.29
N ASP A 30 -7.99 42.74 11.70
CA ASP A 30 -6.94 43.68 11.36
C ASP A 30 -6.23 44.21 12.61
N VAL A 31 -6.99 44.60 13.63
CA VAL A 31 -6.44 45.18 14.86
C VAL A 31 -5.64 44.13 15.64
N LEU A 32 -6.12 42.89 15.72
CA LEU A 32 -5.37 41.80 16.34
C LEU A 32 -4.08 41.50 15.56
N ALA A 33 -4.12 41.49 14.22
CA ALA A 33 -2.94 41.30 13.39
C ALA A 33 -1.90 42.42 13.61
N TYR A 34 -2.34 43.68 13.69
CA TYR A 34 -1.49 44.85 13.96
C TYR A 34 -0.92 44.86 15.37
N TYR A 35 -1.65 44.32 16.34
CA TYR A 35 -1.14 44.08 17.68
C TYR A 35 0.01 43.05 17.64
N ASN A 36 -0.24 41.88 17.06
CA ASN A 36 0.70 40.75 17.00
C ASN A 36 2.01 41.11 16.28
N ASN A 37 1.94 41.88 15.19
CA ASN A 37 3.12 42.29 14.40
C ASN A 37 3.78 43.61 14.87
N GLN A 38 3.35 44.14 16.02
CA GLN A 38 3.85 45.39 16.61
C GLN A 38 3.65 46.65 15.74
N LEU A 39 2.76 46.60 14.74
CA LEU A 39 2.44 47.78 13.93
C LEU A 39 1.52 48.74 14.69
N LEU A 40 0.58 48.24 15.48
CA LEU A 40 -0.30 49.06 16.34
C LEU A 40 0.53 49.89 17.33
N HIS A 41 1.49 49.26 18.00
CA HIS A 41 2.43 49.92 18.93
C HIS A 41 3.21 51.05 18.24
N ARG A 42 3.73 50.79 17.03
CA ARG A 42 4.44 51.80 16.24
C ARG A 42 3.50 52.95 15.85
N TRP A 43 2.29 52.65 15.39
CA TRP A 43 1.31 53.66 14.99
C TRP A 43 0.95 54.59 16.17
N LEU A 44 0.67 54.05 17.36
CA LEU A 44 0.42 54.81 18.58
C LEU A 44 1.62 55.70 18.94
N LYS A 45 2.83 55.14 18.90
CA LYS A 45 4.08 55.86 19.21
C LYS A 45 4.33 57.04 18.30
N VAL A 46 4.16 56.88 16.98
CA VAL A 46 4.44 57.95 16.01
C VAL A 46 3.37 59.06 16.07
N ARG A 47 2.16 58.74 16.53
CA ARG A 47 1.07 59.71 16.69
C ARG A 47 1.03 60.40 18.06
N GLY A 48 1.77 59.87 19.04
CA GLY A 48 1.90 60.47 20.37
C GLY A 48 0.83 60.00 21.37
N TYR A 49 0.17 58.88 21.10
CA TYR A 49 -0.82 58.25 21.98
C TYR A 49 -0.12 57.45 23.09
N THR A 50 0.52 58.15 24.03
CA THR A 50 1.40 57.53 25.03
C THR A 50 0.65 56.69 26.06
N GLN A 51 -0.58 57.09 26.43
CA GLN A 51 -1.39 56.39 27.42
C GLN A 51 -1.96 55.08 26.87
N GLU A 52 -2.45 55.11 25.63
CA GLU A 52 -2.95 53.94 24.91
C GLU A 52 -1.79 52.99 24.59
N LEU A 53 -0.63 53.53 24.18
CA LEU A 53 0.57 52.72 23.96
C LEU A 53 1.00 51.97 25.22
N GLU A 54 1.01 52.63 26.38
CA GLU A 54 1.33 52.00 27.65
C GLU A 54 0.33 50.89 27.98
N SER A 55 -0.97 51.18 27.85
CA SER A 55 -2.03 50.19 28.10
C SER A 55 -1.93 48.98 27.16
N VAL A 56 -1.72 49.20 25.86
CA VAL A 56 -1.55 48.12 24.87
C VAL A 56 -0.29 47.30 25.15
N SER A 57 0.80 47.95 25.56
CA SER A 57 2.07 47.27 25.89
C SER A 57 1.97 46.43 27.18
N ASN A 58 1.03 46.76 28.06
CA ASN A 58 0.80 46.05 29.33
C ASN A 58 -0.12 44.82 29.17
N ILE A 59 -0.63 44.53 27.97
CA ILE A 59 -1.39 43.30 27.72
C ILE A 59 -0.45 42.09 27.84
N THR A 60 -0.66 41.26 28.85
CA THR A 60 0.18 40.08 29.13
C THR A 60 -0.40 38.77 28.59
N SER A 61 -1.65 38.78 28.14
CA SER A 61 -2.30 37.58 27.61
C SER A 61 -1.71 37.19 26.25
N THR A 62 -1.54 35.88 26.05
CA THR A 62 -1.19 35.29 24.75
C THR A 62 -2.41 34.77 24.00
N GLN A 63 -3.60 34.82 24.61
CA GLN A 63 -4.83 34.32 24.01
C GLN A 63 -5.49 35.42 23.17
N PRO A 64 -5.75 35.19 21.86
CA PRO A 64 -6.35 36.18 20.95
C PRO A 64 -7.61 36.85 21.49
N ILE A 65 -8.50 36.08 22.12
CA ILE A 65 -9.76 36.56 22.70
C ILE A 65 -9.54 37.60 23.81
N GLU A 66 -8.64 37.30 24.74
CA GLU A 66 -8.33 38.18 25.86
C GLU A 66 -7.59 39.43 25.36
N ILE A 67 -6.73 39.29 24.35
CA ILE A 67 -6.09 40.44 23.70
C ILE A 67 -7.16 41.35 23.07
N ILE A 68 -8.09 40.81 22.29
CA ILE A 68 -9.16 41.59 21.63
C ILE A 68 -10.04 42.30 22.66
N LYS A 69 -10.47 41.60 23.72
CA LYS A 69 -11.26 42.21 24.81
C LYS A 69 -10.54 43.40 25.44
N ASN A 70 -9.25 43.25 25.73
CA ASN A 70 -8.42 44.34 26.25
C ASN A 70 -8.31 45.50 25.25
N LEU A 71 -8.13 45.23 23.96
CA LEU A 71 -8.04 46.26 22.92
C LEU A 71 -9.34 47.04 22.75
N ILE A 72 -10.49 46.35 22.77
CA ILE A 72 -11.82 46.97 22.75
C ILE A 72 -12.00 47.91 23.94
N GLN A 73 -11.56 47.48 25.13
CA GLN A 73 -11.61 48.30 26.35
C GLN A 73 -10.68 49.51 26.28
N ILE A 74 -9.43 49.33 25.84
CA ILE A 74 -8.42 50.40 25.75
C ILE A 74 -8.85 51.48 24.77
N PHE A 75 -9.40 51.10 23.62
CA PHE A 75 -9.84 52.06 22.61
C PHE A 75 -11.28 52.53 22.80
N ASN A 76 -11.99 52.03 23.82
CA ASN A 76 -13.37 52.38 24.11
C ASN A 76 -14.29 52.21 22.88
N VAL A 77 -14.16 51.07 22.20
CA VAL A 77 -14.95 50.76 21.00
C VAL A 77 -16.39 50.51 21.42
N THR A 78 -17.30 51.37 20.95
CA THR A 78 -18.73 51.23 21.24
C THR A 78 -19.36 50.20 20.32
N GLY A 79 -19.90 49.12 20.86
CA GLY A 79 -20.59 48.08 20.11
C GLY A 79 -21.55 47.26 20.97
N ASP A 80 -22.39 46.47 20.32
CA ASP A 80 -23.24 45.48 20.98
C ASP A 80 -22.36 44.33 21.49
N GLU A 81 -22.30 44.17 22.81
CA GLU A 81 -21.46 43.18 23.49
C GLU A 81 -21.71 41.76 22.96
N ALA A 82 -22.98 41.43 22.63
CA ALA A 82 -23.33 40.12 22.07
C ALA A 82 -22.74 39.91 20.66
N LYS A 83 -22.69 40.95 19.83
CA LYS A 83 -22.10 40.88 18.47
C LYS A 83 -20.58 40.80 18.50
N ILE A 84 -19.97 41.48 19.46
CA ILE A 84 -18.52 41.41 19.70
C ILE A 84 -18.16 39.99 20.13
N GLU A 85 -18.91 39.41 21.07
CA GLU A 85 -18.67 38.05 21.55
C GLU A 85 -18.87 36.99 20.44
N GLU A 86 -19.92 37.13 19.63
CA GLU A 86 -20.16 36.26 18.46
C GLU A 86 -19.01 36.33 17.44
N SER A 87 -18.52 37.53 17.13
CA SER A 87 -17.42 37.75 16.19
C SER A 87 -16.11 37.15 16.71
N ILE A 88 -15.83 37.32 18.00
CA ILE A 88 -14.68 36.71 18.68
C ILE A 88 -14.75 35.17 18.61
N TYR A 89 -15.92 34.58 18.89
CA TYR A 89 -16.12 33.14 18.82
C TYR A 89 -15.93 32.60 17.40
N MET A 90 -16.46 33.32 16.41
CA MET A 90 -16.30 32.95 14.99
C MET A 90 -14.82 32.93 14.57
N LEU A 91 -14.03 33.91 15.02
CA LEU A 91 -12.59 33.95 14.76
C LEU A 91 -11.84 32.79 15.39
N GLN A 92 -12.15 32.46 16.65
CA GLN A 92 -11.56 31.30 17.32
C GLN A 92 -11.86 30.01 16.57
N TYR A 93 -13.12 29.80 16.20
CA TYR A 93 -13.54 28.63 15.42
C TYR A 93 -12.82 28.52 14.07
N LEU A 94 -12.63 29.64 13.36
CA LEU A 94 -11.91 29.66 12.08
C LEU A 94 -10.42 29.34 12.27
N GLN A 95 -9.80 29.81 13.35
CA GLN A 95 -8.41 29.50 13.66
C GLN A 95 -8.21 28.02 14.02
N GLU A 96 -9.03 27.48 14.92
CA GLU A 96 -9.00 26.06 15.30
C GLU A 96 -9.20 25.16 14.07
N ARG A 97 -10.12 25.52 13.17
CA ARG A 97 -10.33 24.81 11.92
C ARG A 97 -9.12 24.84 11.00
N LYS A 98 -8.43 25.98 10.88
CA LYS A 98 -7.23 26.10 10.05
C LYS A 98 -6.10 25.21 10.56
N GLU A 99 -5.91 25.19 11.88
CA GLU A 99 -4.92 24.32 12.53
C GLU A 99 -5.24 22.84 12.31
N LEU A 100 -6.51 22.43 12.51
CA LEU A 100 -6.97 21.06 12.23
C LEU A 100 -6.80 20.66 10.76
N CYS A 101 -7.17 21.53 9.82
CA CYS A 101 -6.96 21.28 8.39
C CYS A 101 -5.47 21.07 8.06
N SER A 102 -4.58 21.90 8.63
CA SER A 102 -3.14 21.76 8.41
C SER A 102 -2.56 20.45 8.98
N LEU A 103 -3.09 19.99 10.12
CA LEU A 103 -2.72 18.69 10.69
C LEU A 103 -3.16 17.55 9.78
N TYR A 104 -4.41 17.58 9.29
CA TYR A 104 -4.92 16.56 8.37
C TYR A 104 -4.14 16.53 7.06
N GLU A 105 -3.71 17.67 6.52
CA GLU A 105 -2.85 17.71 5.34
C GLU A 105 -1.50 17.02 5.57
N GLN A 106 -0.86 17.26 6.72
CA GLN A 106 0.40 16.60 7.09
C GLN A 106 0.23 15.09 7.30
N GLU A 107 -0.83 14.68 8.00
CA GLU A 107 -1.14 13.25 8.21
C GLU A 107 -1.44 12.54 6.89
N ASN A 108 -2.16 13.20 5.97
CA ASN A 108 -2.44 12.66 4.65
C ASN A 108 -1.18 12.52 3.80
N TYR A 109 -0.26 13.50 3.85
CA TYR A 109 1.04 13.42 3.17
C TYR A 109 1.86 12.23 3.70
N ASN A 110 1.96 12.09 5.02
CA ASN A 110 2.69 10.98 5.65
C ASN A 110 2.09 9.62 5.26
N THR A 111 0.76 9.52 5.23
CA THR A 111 0.07 8.29 4.82
C THR A 111 0.34 7.96 3.35
N THR A 112 0.31 8.97 2.47
CA THR A 112 0.57 8.80 1.04
C THR A 112 2.00 8.29 0.81
N HIS A 113 2.99 8.90 1.44
CA HIS A 113 4.39 8.48 1.34
C HIS A 113 4.61 7.02 1.77
N ILE A 114 3.97 6.60 2.86
CA ILE A 114 4.07 5.21 3.34
C ILE A 114 3.50 4.22 2.31
N ILE A 115 2.37 4.57 1.68
CA ILE A 115 1.74 3.74 0.65
C ILE A 115 2.63 3.69 -0.61
N GLU A 116 3.16 4.84 -1.04
CA GLU A 116 4.05 4.95 -2.20
C GLU A 116 5.34 4.14 -2.01
N ASP A 117 5.99 4.23 -0.84
CA ASP A 117 7.17 3.42 -0.51
C ASP A 117 6.87 1.92 -0.52
N TYR A 118 5.72 1.54 0.07
CA TYR A 118 5.28 0.15 0.10
C TYR A 118 5.02 -0.39 -1.31
N GLN A 119 4.36 0.39 -2.16
CA GLN A 119 4.17 0.05 -3.57
C GLN A 119 5.50 -0.04 -4.32
N ALA A 120 6.40 0.93 -4.13
CA ALA A 120 7.71 0.94 -4.78
C ALA A 120 8.54 -0.30 -4.41
N GLY A 121 8.48 -0.75 -3.15
CA GLY A 121 9.13 -1.98 -2.71
C GLY A 121 8.59 -3.23 -3.41
N TYR A 122 7.27 -3.32 -3.57
CA TYR A 122 6.65 -4.39 -4.37
C TYR A 122 7.09 -4.34 -5.83
N ASP A 123 7.03 -3.16 -6.46
CA ASP A 123 7.39 -2.97 -7.87
C ASP A 123 8.86 -3.31 -8.12
N GLN A 124 9.77 -2.99 -7.19
CA GLN A 124 11.17 -3.40 -7.25
C GLN A 124 11.34 -4.92 -7.28
N LEU A 125 10.58 -5.67 -6.47
CA LEU A 125 10.65 -7.13 -6.46
C LEU A 125 10.11 -7.74 -7.76
N VAL A 126 9.03 -7.18 -8.30
CA VAL A 126 8.48 -7.59 -9.60
C VAL A 126 9.49 -7.30 -10.72
N ASN A 127 10.05 -6.10 -10.78
CA ASN A 127 11.07 -5.73 -11.76
C ASN A 127 12.31 -6.64 -11.66
N LYS A 128 12.74 -6.97 -10.44
CA LYS A 128 13.86 -7.90 -10.22
C LYS A 128 13.60 -9.27 -10.83
N ILE A 129 12.36 -9.79 -10.76
CA ILE A 129 11.95 -11.03 -11.44
C ILE A 129 12.02 -10.87 -12.96
N LEU A 130 11.52 -9.75 -13.48
CA LEU A 130 11.45 -9.49 -14.93
C LEU A 130 12.83 -9.29 -15.57
N GLU A 131 13.76 -8.66 -14.85
CA GLU A 131 15.15 -8.46 -15.29
C GLU A 131 15.98 -9.75 -15.25
N ASN A 132 15.57 -10.73 -14.45
CA ASN A 132 16.28 -11.99 -14.25
C ASN A 132 15.37 -13.20 -14.48
N PRO A 133 14.76 -13.34 -15.68
CA PRO A 133 13.67 -14.28 -15.93
C PRO A 133 14.07 -15.76 -15.84
N ASP A 134 15.37 -16.06 -15.88
CA ASP A 134 15.94 -17.42 -15.85
C ASP A 134 16.64 -17.77 -14.50
N ASP A 135 16.73 -16.82 -13.56
CA ASP A 135 17.36 -17.04 -12.26
C ASP A 135 16.33 -17.54 -11.23
N VAL A 136 16.18 -18.86 -11.18
CA VAL A 136 15.22 -19.53 -10.28
C VAL A 136 15.40 -19.16 -8.80
N ALA A 137 16.64 -18.98 -8.33
CA ALA A 137 16.91 -18.71 -6.92
C ALA A 137 16.47 -17.28 -6.56
N LEU A 138 16.82 -16.33 -7.42
CA LEU A 138 16.40 -14.94 -7.29
C LEU A 138 14.88 -14.82 -7.36
N ILE A 139 14.24 -15.46 -8.35
CA ILE A 139 12.78 -15.43 -8.52
C ILE A 139 12.08 -15.97 -7.29
N LYS A 140 12.48 -17.15 -6.79
CA LYS A 140 11.91 -17.74 -5.56
C LYS A 140 12.07 -16.81 -4.37
N SER A 141 13.24 -16.20 -4.20
CA SER A 141 13.49 -15.25 -3.11
C SER A 141 12.60 -14.00 -3.20
N ALA A 142 12.41 -13.45 -4.41
CA ALA A 142 11.56 -12.29 -4.62
C ALA A 142 10.08 -12.61 -4.39
N ILE A 143 9.60 -13.77 -4.86
CA ILE A 143 8.23 -14.24 -4.59
C ILE A 143 8.01 -14.44 -3.09
N GLN A 144 8.97 -15.05 -2.40
CA GLN A 144 8.88 -15.24 -0.95
C GLN A 144 8.77 -13.89 -0.22
N GLU A 145 9.56 -12.89 -0.63
CA GLU A 145 9.51 -11.55 -0.07
C GLU A 145 8.17 -10.86 -0.34
N ILE A 146 7.65 -10.95 -1.58
CA ILE A 146 6.32 -10.44 -1.96
C ILE A 146 5.24 -11.05 -1.06
N VAL A 147 5.28 -12.38 -0.87
CA VAL A 147 4.28 -13.13 -0.10
C VAL A 147 4.36 -12.87 1.42
N THR A 148 5.55 -12.55 1.92
CA THR A 148 5.77 -12.25 3.35
C THR A 148 5.41 -10.81 3.68
N ASN A 149 5.92 -9.86 2.89
CA ASN A 149 5.93 -8.44 3.24
C ASN A 149 4.96 -7.61 2.40
N TYR A 150 4.56 -8.08 1.21
CA TYR A 150 3.71 -7.35 0.26
C TYR A 150 2.39 -8.06 -0.05
N ALA A 151 1.90 -8.89 0.87
CA ALA A 151 0.73 -9.74 0.68
C ALA A 151 -0.54 -8.96 0.29
N TRP A 152 -0.73 -7.75 0.83
CA TRP A 152 -1.89 -6.91 0.52
C TRP A 152 -1.88 -6.40 -0.92
N ILE A 153 -0.73 -5.92 -1.41
CA ILE A 153 -0.60 -5.53 -2.82
C ILE A 153 -0.75 -6.76 -3.72
N LEU A 154 -0.16 -7.91 -3.34
CA LEU A 154 -0.34 -9.14 -4.09
C LEU A 154 -1.81 -9.54 -4.18
N GLU A 155 -2.59 -9.45 -3.10
CA GLU A 155 -4.01 -9.73 -3.12
C GLU A 155 -4.77 -8.86 -4.13
N LEU A 156 -4.43 -7.58 -4.23
CA LEU A 156 -5.06 -6.64 -5.16
C LEU A 156 -4.52 -6.76 -6.60
N ASN A 157 -3.24 -7.15 -6.77
CA ASN A 157 -2.53 -7.10 -8.05
C ASN A 157 -2.22 -8.48 -8.66
N HIS A 158 -2.53 -9.60 -7.99
CA HIS A 158 -2.16 -10.96 -8.43
C HIS A 158 -2.49 -11.26 -9.89
N ARG A 159 -3.59 -10.71 -10.39
CA ARG A 159 -4.00 -10.80 -11.80
C ARG A 159 -3.01 -10.10 -12.72
N SER A 160 -2.66 -8.85 -12.45
CA SER A 160 -1.72 -8.09 -13.29
C SER A 160 -0.33 -8.71 -13.24
N LEU A 161 0.10 -9.14 -12.05
CA LEU A 161 1.35 -9.86 -11.89
C LEU A 161 1.38 -11.12 -12.76
N PHE A 162 0.31 -11.92 -12.75
CA PHE A 162 0.22 -13.13 -13.55
C PHE A 162 0.42 -12.87 -15.04
N TYR A 163 -0.34 -11.94 -15.62
CA TYR A 163 -0.22 -11.65 -17.06
C TYR A 163 1.13 -11.04 -17.42
N THR A 164 1.69 -10.19 -16.55
CA THR A 164 3.03 -9.62 -16.74
C THR A 164 4.08 -10.74 -16.77
N LEU A 165 4.02 -11.69 -15.84
CA LEU A 165 4.96 -12.81 -15.81
C LEU A 165 4.71 -13.82 -16.93
N GLN A 166 3.46 -14.04 -17.34
CA GLN A 166 3.13 -14.95 -18.44
C GLN A 166 3.83 -14.53 -19.74
N ASP A 167 3.92 -13.23 -20.00
CA ASP A 167 4.53 -12.69 -21.22
C ASP A 167 6.07 -12.64 -21.14
N ASN A 168 6.66 -12.67 -19.94
CA ASN A 168 8.08 -12.42 -19.72
C ASN A 168 8.88 -13.60 -19.16
N SER A 169 8.29 -14.44 -18.30
CA SER A 169 8.96 -15.58 -17.67
C SER A 169 7.98 -16.68 -17.25
N ILE A 170 7.96 -17.78 -18.03
CA ILE A 170 7.24 -19.01 -17.66
C ILE A 170 7.82 -19.61 -16.37
N LEU A 171 9.14 -19.49 -16.15
CA LEU A 171 9.80 -19.94 -14.94
C LEU A 171 9.24 -19.21 -13.70
N ALA A 172 8.96 -17.92 -13.80
CA ALA A 172 8.34 -17.15 -12.72
C ALA A 172 6.92 -17.63 -12.40
N ILE A 173 6.11 -17.97 -13.43
CA ILE A 173 4.79 -18.59 -13.22
C ILE A 173 4.95 -19.93 -12.47
N MET A 174 5.90 -20.78 -12.85
CA MET A 174 6.14 -22.03 -12.14
C MET A 174 6.58 -21.78 -10.69
N CYS A 175 7.44 -20.79 -10.44
CA CYS A 175 7.87 -20.43 -9.09
C CYS A 175 6.73 -19.88 -8.22
N LEU A 176 5.75 -19.18 -8.81
CA LEU A 176 4.53 -18.79 -8.08
C LEU A 176 3.76 -20.03 -7.62
N LEU A 177 3.66 -21.05 -8.46
CA LEU A 177 2.96 -22.30 -8.10
C LEU A 177 3.70 -23.14 -7.05
N MET A 178 5.01 -22.92 -6.87
CA MET A 178 5.79 -23.55 -5.81
C MET A 178 5.49 -22.94 -4.42
N ASN A 179 4.99 -21.70 -4.37
CA ASN A 179 4.67 -21.02 -3.12
C ASN A 179 3.21 -21.27 -2.69
N ASP A 180 3.02 -21.83 -1.50
CA ASP A 180 1.70 -22.22 -0.99
C ASP A 180 0.67 -21.07 -0.96
N LYS A 181 1.08 -19.84 -0.63
CA LYS A 181 0.14 -18.71 -0.60
C LYS A 181 -0.23 -18.26 -2.01
N CYS A 182 0.73 -18.22 -2.92
CA CYS A 182 0.48 -17.85 -4.32
C CYS A 182 -0.50 -18.80 -5.02
N ARG A 183 -0.41 -20.10 -4.72
CA ARG A 183 -1.33 -21.12 -5.27
C ARG A 183 -2.80 -20.76 -5.04
N ASN A 184 -3.13 -20.07 -3.94
CA ASN A 184 -4.50 -19.67 -3.66
C ASN A 184 -5.09 -18.69 -4.68
N TYR A 185 -4.25 -17.92 -5.38
CA TYR A 185 -4.71 -16.99 -6.41
C TYR A 185 -4.88 -17.66 -7.78
N TYR A 186 -4.14 -18.75 -8.05
CA TYR A 186 -3.99 -19.28 -9.41
C TYR A 186 -4.50 -20.71 -9.61
N LEU A 187 -4.62 -21.51 -8.54
CA LEU A 187 -5.11 -22.88 -8.60
C LEU A 187 -6.52 -23.02 -8.01
N PRO A 188 -7.38 -23.89 -8.55
CA PRO A 188 -8.72 -24.12 -8.03
C PRO A 188 -8.69 -24.55 -6.55
N ILE A 189 -9.51 -23.91 -5.73
CA ILE A 189 -9.68 -24.25 -4.32
C ILE A 189 -11.09 -24.79 -4.11
N LYS A 190 -11.20 -25.87 -3.35
CA LYS A 190 -12.49 -26.39 -2.91
C LYS A 190 -13.11 -25.44 -1.87
N LYS A 191 -14.36 -25.07 -2.09
CA LYS A 191 -15.18 -24.29 -1.14
C LYS A 191 -16.39 -25.12 -0.75
N GLU A 192 -16.70 -25.11 0.54
CA GLU A 192 -17.95 -25.66 1.07
C GLU A 192 -18.99 -24.54 1.09
N GLU A 193 -20.12 -24.79 0.44
CA GLU A 193 -21.27 -23.89 0.40
C GLU A 193 -22.15 -24.07 1.65
N ASP A 194 -23.06 -23.12 1.90
CA ASP A 194 -23.94 -23.14 3.09
C ASP A 194 -24.84 -24.40 3.18
N ASP A 195 -25.07 -25.09 2.06
CA ASP A 195 -25.85 -26.33 1.97
C ASP A 195 -25.01 -27.62 2.11
N GLY A 196 -23.70 -27.49 2.38
CA GLY A 196 -22.75 -28.59 2.50
C GLY A 196 -22.20 -29.11 1.17
N THR A 197 -22.56 -28.50 0.04
CA THR A 197 -22.00 -28.86 -1.28
C THR A 197 -20.58 -28.34 -1.41
N ILE A 198 -19.68 -29.17 -1.95
CA ILE A 198 -18.30 -28.76 -2.26
C ILE A 198 -18.22 -28.34 -3.73
N THR A 199 -17.90 -27.07 -3.98
CA THR A 199 -17.68 -26.49 -5.32
C THR A 199 -16.23 -26.03 -5.47
N LEU A 200 -15.78 -25.80 -6.70
CA LEU A 200 -14.50 -25.12 -6.94
C LEU A 200 -14.73 -23.61 -7.06
N ASP A 201 -13.85 -22.81 -6.46
CA ASP A 201 -13.96 -21.35 -6.49
C ASP A 201 -13.90 -20.73 -7.89
N ILE A 202 -13.24 -21.41 -8.84
CA ILE A 202 -13.24 -21.07 -10.27
C ILE A 202 -14.60 -21.19 -10.96
N GLU A 203 -15.60 -21.84 -10.34
CA GLU A 203 -16.98 -21.87 -10.85
C GLU A 203 -17.64 -20.49 -10.74
N LYS A 204 -17.28 -19.72 -9.70
CA LYS A 204 -17.78 -18.37 -9.43
C LYS A 204 -16.78 -17.27 -9.80
N ASN A 205 -15.49 -17.61 -9.93
CA ASN A 205 -14.43 -16.68 -10.30
C ASN A 205 -13.89 -16.95 -11.72
N THR A 206 -14.50 -16.27 -12.71
CA THR A 206 -14.14 -16.41 -14.13
C THR A 206 -12.70 -15.97 -14.43
N ASP A 207 -12.19 -14.96 -13.74
CA ASP A 207 -10.83 -14.45 -13.98
C ASP A 207 -9.78 -15.47 -13.52
N LYS A 208 -9.95 -16.01 -12.30
CA LYS A 208 -9.12 -17.11 -11.79
C LYS A 208 -9.19 -18.34 -12.68
N LYS A 209 -10.40 -18.72 -13.15
CA LYS A 209 -10.58 -19.81 -14.11
C LYS A 209 -9.79 -19.59 -15.40
N THR A 210 -9.67 -18.34 -15.84
CA THR A 210 -8.96 -17.97 -17.07
C THR A 210 -7.45 -18.06 -16.86
N MET A 211 -6.91 -17.52 -15.77
CA MET A 211 -5.50 -17.68 -15.41
C MET A 211 -5.11 -19.16 -15.26
N PHE A 212 -5.96 -19.95 -14.61
CA PHE A 212 -5.74 -21.39 -14.48
C PHE A 212 -5.68 -22.11 -15.84
N ARG A 213 -6.58 -21.77 -16.77
CA ARG A 213 -6.52 -22.30 -18.15
C ARG A 213 -5.26 -21.90 -18.90
N HIS A 214 -4.75 -20.69 -18.68
CA HIS A 214 -3.47 -20.29 -19.23
C HIS A 214 -2.33 -21.14 -18.68
N ILE A 215 -2.30 -21.42 -17.38
CA ILE A 215 -1.33 -22.34 -16.77
C ILE A 215 -1.41 -23.73 -17.42
N GLN A 216 -2.62 -24.26 -17.59
CA GLN A 216 -2.83 -25.56 -18.27
C GLN A 216 -2.30 -25.55 -19.71
N SER A 217 -2.54 -24.46 -20.45
CA SER A 217 -2.04 -24.32 -21.81
C SER A 217 -0.52 -24.21 -21.85
N ILE A 218 0.10 -23.48 -20.91
CA ILE A 218 1.55 -23.28 -20.83
C ILE A 218 2.28 -24.62 -20.72
N ILE A 219 1.84 -25.52 -19.83
CA ILE A 219 2.52 -26.81 -19.62
C ILE A 219 2.36 -27.78 -20.80
N GLN A 220 1.39 -27.53 -21.69
CA GLN A 220 1.16 -28.32 -22.90
C GLN A 220 1.93 -27.80 -24.11
N ARG A 221 2.59 -26.64 -24.00
CA ARG A 221 3.37 -26.08 -25.11
C ARG A 221 4.56 -26.99 -25.44
N THR A 222 4.87 -27.11 -26.73
CA THR A 222 6.00 -27.91 -27.21
C THR A 222 7.36 -27.35 -26.79
N ASP A 223 7.45 -26.04 -26.58
CA ASP A 223 8.66 -25.34 -26.13
C ASP A 223 8.80 -25.29 -24.60
N PHE A 224 7.82 -25.75 -23.82
CA PHE A 224 7.79 -25.65 -22.36
C PHE A 224 9.05 -26.23 -21.71
N SER A 225 9.45 -27.45 -22.10
CA SER A 225 10.66 -28.08 -21.59
C SER A 225 11.94 -27.31 -21.97
N SER A 226 11.98 -26.74 -23.18
CA SER A 226 13.14 -25.96 -23.62
C SER A 226 13.26 -24.63 -22.90
N ILE A 227 12.13 -23.98 -22.59
CA ILE A 227 12.11 -22.70 -21.86
C ILE A 227 12.56 -22.89 -20.41
N LEU A 228 12.06 -23.92 -19.73
CA LEU A 228 12.46 -24.17 -18.34
C LEU A 228 13.88 -24.75 -18.21
N GLY A 229 14.39 -25.39 -19.27
CA GLY A 229 15.74 -25.92 -19.34
C GLY A 229 16.08 -26.79 -18.15
N LYS A 230 17.19 -26.49 -17.47
CA LYS A 230 17.68 -27.25 -16.30
C LYS A 230 16.74 -27.21 -15.09
N ASN A 231 15.80 -26.27 -15.04
CA ASN A 231 14.87 -26.14 -13.91
C ASN A 231 13.73 -27.16 -13.99
N LEU A 232 13.48 -27.75 -15.16
CA LEU A 232 12.55 -28.86 -15.35
C LEU A 232 13.33 -30.17 -15.42
N ILE A 233 13.21 -30.98 -14.38
CA ILE A 233 13.81 -32.30 -14.33
C ILE A 233 12.83 -33.28 -14.97
N SER A 234 13.37 -34.22 -15.75
CA SER A 234 12.56 -35.29 -16.30
C SER A 234 13.21 -36.65 -16.21
N PHE A 235 12.39 -37.66 -15.92
CA PHE A 235 12.79 -39.05 -15.86
C PHE A 235 11.90 -39.91 -16.76
N SER A 236 12.52 -40.85 -17.47
CA SER A 236 11.85 -41.88 -18.27
C SER A 236 12.52 -43.23 -18.02
N GLY A 237 11.73 -44.28 -17.92
CA GLY A 237 12.25 -45.64 -17.76
C GLY A 237 11.27 -46.59 -17.10
N VAL A 238 11.40 -47.86 -17.47
CA VAL A 238 10.65 -48.97 -16.86
C VAL A 238 11.20 -49.25 -15.46
N THR A 239 10.31 -49.45 -14.50
CA THR A 239 10.64 -49.83 -13.12
C THR A 239 10.18 -51.25 -12.78
N ASP A 240 9.65 -51.99 -13.76
CA ASP A 240 9.14 -53.37 -13.62
C ASP A 240 8.10 -53.53 -12.50
N GLY A 241 7.28 -52.49 -12.29
CA GLY A 241 6.28 -52.44 -11.23
C GLY A 241 6.83 -52.17 -9.83
N TYR A 242 8.14 -51.99 -9.69
CA TYR A 242 8.78 -51.58 -8.43
C TYR A 242 8.87 -50.07 -8.31
N TRP A 243 9.02 -49.59 -7.08
CA TRP A 243 9.32 -48.19 -6.81
C TRP A 243 10.80 -47.93 -7.06
N LYS A 244 11.07 -46.87 -7.82
CA LYS A 244 12.41 -46.34 -8.04
C LYS A 244 12.57 -45.04 -7.26
N ASP A 245 13.55 -45.01 -6.39
CA ASP A 245 13.94 -43.82 -5.64
C ASP A 245 14.64 -42.85 -6.60
N LEU A 246 13.97 -41.74 -6.92
CA LEU A 246 14.50 -40.73 -7.83
C LEU A 246 15.13 -39.56 -7.08
N GLU A 247 14.39 -39.02 -6.10
CA GLU A 247 14.83 -37.87 -5.33
C GLU A 247 14.72 -38.17 -3.83
N PRO A 248 15.76 -37.86 -3.03
CA PRO A 248 15.79 -38.21 -1.63
C PRO A 248 14.81 -37.37 -0.80
N LYS A 249 14.41 -37.92 0.35
CA LYS A 249 13.64 -37.20 1.36
C LYS A 249 14.41 -35.98 1.90
N GLY A 250 13.69 -34.92 2.26
CA GLY A 250 14.23 -33.68 2.81
C GLY A 250 14.23 -32.51 1.82
N LYS A 251 13.88 -32.78 0.56
CA LYS A 251 13.71 -31.77 -0.49
C LYS A 251 12.30 -31.88 -1.08
N LYS A 252 11.68 -30.73 -1.33
CA LYS A 252 10.33 -30.68 -1.90
C LYS A 252 10.39 -30.56 -3.41
N TYR A 253 9.47 -31.25 -4.09
CA TYR A 253 9.36 -31.21 -5.54
C TYR A 253 7.91 -31.04 -5.96
N MET A 254 7.67 -30.14 -6.91
CA MET A 254 6.39 -29.94 -7.54
C MET A 254 6.31 -30.82 -8.79
N ILE A 255 5.32 -31.72 -8.82
CA ILE A 255 5.09 -32.58 -9.97
C ILE A 255 4.34 -31.80 -11.05
N ILE A 256 4.91 -31.73 -12.25
CA ILE A 256 4.32 -31.01 -13.39
C ILE A 256 3.43 -31.96 -14.19
N SER A 257 3.93 -33.16 -14.51
CA SER A 257 3.17 -34.15 -15.24
C SER A 257 3.73 -35.56 -15.07
N ILE A 258 2.83 -36.54 -15.21
CA ILE A 258 3.15 -37.97 -15.33
C ILE A 258 2.28 -38.56 -16.44
N ALA A 259 2.64 -39.74 -16.95
CA ALA A 259 1.79 -40.44 -17.93
C ALA A 259 0.69 -41.27 -17.23
N SER A 260 -0.39 -41.55 -17.96
CA SER A 260 -1.45 -42.41 -17.46
C SER A 260 -0.93 -43.83 -17.21
N GLY A 261 -1.26 -44.39 -16.04
CA GLY A 261 -0.76 -45.70 -15.60
C GLY A 261 0.53 -45.66 -14.77
N ASP A 262 1.17 -44.48 -14.67
CA ASP A 262 2.29 -44.27 -13.75
C ASP A 262 1.83 -43.80 -12.38
N TYR A 263 2.75 -43.89 -11.41
CA TYR A 263 2.51 -43.44 -10.04
C TYR A 263 3.73 -42.70 -9.48
N VAL A 264 3.45 -41.71 -8.64
CA VAL A 264 4.46 -40.98 -7.86
C VAL A 264 4.04 -40.92 -6.40
N ARG A 265 5.00 -40.83 -5.47
CA ARG A 265 4.74 -40.58 -4.05
C ARG A 265 5.95 -39.91 -3.40
N SER A 266 5.77 -39.38 -2.20
CA SER A 266 6.90 -38.92 -1.37
C SER A 266 7.86 -40.07 -1.06
N ALA A 267 9.15 -39.76 -0.98
CA ALA A 267 10.20 -40.75 -0.86
C ALA A 267 10.08 -41.58 0.43
N GLY A 268 10.08 -42.91 0.28
CA GLY A 268 10.06 -43.86 1.39
C GLY A 268 8.72 -43.94 2.15
N VAL A 269 7.64 -43.37 1.63
CA VAL A 269 6.30 -43.48 2.22
C VAL A 269 5.61 -44.75 1.73
N SER A 270 5.04 -45.54 2.66
CA SER A 270 4.18 -46.68 2.30
C SER A 270 2.75 -46.20 2.09
N GLY A 271 2.17 -46.47 0.91
CA GLY A 271 0.91 -45.87 0.49
C GLY A 271 1.08 -44.41 0.04
N GLY A 272 -0.04 -43.72 -0.24
CA GLY A 272 0.00 -42.34 -0.76
C GLY A 272 0.35 -42.25 -2.24
N ASP A 273 0.12 -43.33 -2.99
CA ASP A 273 0.35 -43.43 -4.42
C ASP A 273 -0.53 -42.40 -5.17
N LEU A 274 0.11 -41.44 -5.84
CA LEU A 274 -0.55 -40.45 -6.68
C LEU A 274 -0.52 -40.94 -8.12
N SER A 275 -1.70 -41.19 -8.67
CA SER A 275 -1.89 -41.53 -10.08
C SER A 275 -1.94 -40.28 -10.96
N TYR A 276 -2.09 -40.48 -12.26
CA TYR A 276 -2.30 -39.37 -13.20
C TYR A 276 -3.44 -38.46 -12.76
N ALA A 277 -4.57 -38.99 -12.30
CA ALA A 277 -5.72 -38.19 -11.87
C ALA A 277 -5.45 -37.38 -10.59
N ASP A 278 -4.49 -37.81 -9.78
CA ASP A 278 -4.09 -37.11 -8.56
C ASP A 278 -3.09 -35.99 -8.84
N ILE A 279 -2.37 -36.06 -9.96
CA ILE A 279 -1.39 -35.05 -10.38
C ILE A 279 -2.00 -34.05 -11.36
N PHE A 280 -2.81 -34.54 -12.31
CA PHE A 280 -3.32 -33.78 -13.44
C PHE A 280 -3.99 -32.50 -12.97
N GLU A 281 -3.42 -31.36 -13.40
CA GLU A 281 -3.89 -30.00 -13.11
C GLU A 281 -3.87 -29.58 -11.63
N LYS A 282 -3.26 -30.38 -10.74
CA LYS A 282 -3.18 -30.11 -9.30
C LYS A 282 -1.79 -29.65 -8.84
N PHE A 283 -0.75 -29.84 -9.64
CA PHE A 283 0.63 -29.40 -9.35
C PHE A 283 1.10 -29.82 -7.95
N VAL A 284 0.92 -31.09 -7.59
CA VAL A 284 1.13 -31.57 -6.22
C VAL A 284 2.60 -31.43 -5.82
N ILE A 285 2.84 -31.03 -4.57
CA ILE A 285 4.18 -30.95 -3.97
C ILE A 285 4.41 -32.15 -3.05
N VAL A 286 5.52 -32.86 -3.25
CA VAL A 286 5.93 -34.05 -2.50
C VAL A 286 7.30 -33.87 -1.85
N ASP A 287 7.59 -34.64 -0.80
CA ASP A 287 8.89 -34.65 -0.10
C ASP A 287 9.73 -35.84 -0.59
N GLY A 288 10.74 -35.57 -1.42
CA GLY A 288 11.39 -36.56 -2.27
C GLY A 288 10.43 -37.16 -3.31
N ILE A 289 10.95 -38.07 -4.14
CA ILE A 289 10.19 -38.70 -5.22
C ILE A 289 10.56 -40.19 -5.30
N ASP A 290 9.57 -41.04 -5.07
CA ASP A 290 9.56 -42.41 -5.59
C ASP A 290 8.65 -42.46 -6.81
N TYR A 291 9.10 -43.12 -7.88
CA TYR A 291 8.34 -43.23 -9.13
C TYR A 291 8.21 -44.69 -9.58
N LYS A 292 7.06 -45.01 -10.18
CA LYS A 292 6.75 -46.33 -10.71
C LYS A 292 6.14 -46.21 -12.11
N SER A 293 6.75 -46.87 -13.08
CA SER A 293 6.27 -46.94 -14.46
C SER A 293 6.56 -48.30 -15.08
N ASN A 294 5.65 -48.76 -15.94
CA ASN A 294 5.81 -49.98 -16.72
C ASN A 294 6.13 -49.71 -18.20
N THR A 295 6.41 -48.45 -18.57
CA THR A 295 6.57 -48.05 -19.96
C THR A 295 7.82 -47.19 -20.13
N GLU A 296 8.69 -47.57 -21.07
CA GLU A 296 9.97 -46.87 -21.30
C GLU A 296 9.78 -45.44 -21.84
N THR A 297 8.73 -45.22 -22.62
CA THR A 297 8.41 -43.93 -23.25
C THR A 297 7.66 -42.97 -22.33
N HIS A 298 7.18 -43.44 -21.17
CA HIS A 298 6.52 -42.57 -20.21
C HIS A 298 7.53 -41.63 -19.57
N LYS A 299 7.07 -40.42 -19.23
CA LYS A 299 7.91 -39.34 -18.74
C LYS A 299 7.27 -38.71 -17.52
N LEU A 300 8.02 -38.70 -16.43
CA LEU A 300 7.76 -37.90 -15.24
C LEU A 300 8.50 -36.56 -15.40
N CYS A 301 7.80 -35.45 -15.17
CA CYS A 301 8.36 -34.10 -15.18
C CYS A 301 8.08 -33.41 -13.84
N TYR A 302 9.12 -32.81 -13.23
CA TYR A 302 9.01 -32.16 -11.93
C TYR A 302 10.05 -31.03 -11.77
N MET A 303 9.86 -30.20 -10.75
CA MET A 303 10.74 -29.09 -10.41
C MET A 303 10.99 -29.05 -8.89
N GLU A 304 12.21 -28.73 -8.47
CA GLU A 304 12.54 -28.51 -7.04
C GLU A 304 11.85 -27.24 -6.52
N VAL A 305 11.27 -27.30 -5.33
CA VAL A 305 10.55 -26.21 -4.62
C VAL A 305 11.50 -25.45 -3.72
#